data_AF-A0A9Q1F335-F1
#
_entry.id   AF-A0A9Q1F335-F1
#
_cell.length_a   1.000
_cell.length_b   1.000
_cell.length_c   1.000
_cell.angle_alpha   90.00
_cell.angle_beta   90.00
_cell.angle_gamma   90.00
#
_symmetry.space_group_name_H-M   'P 1'
#
loop_
_entity.id
_entity.type
_entity.pdbx_description
1 polymer ?
#
loop_
_entity_poly.entity_id
_entity_poly.type
_entity_poly.pdbx_seq_one_letter_code
_entity_poly.pdbx_strand_id
1 'polypeptide(L)'
;MLHCSYHTEGQSGIVVRMADYWKSQPKKFCQYCKCWIADNKPSVEFHERGKNHKENVAAKIEEIKKKSMDKAKQEDRMSKEFAAMEEAAMKAFQEDLKRLGAESASTGAQHAKPAAPSSSESGTWLEGVSDEGHTYYYNTLTGESQWEKPKGFQGKQKKSKRRQANEKSQSCQWMEALSSEGYTYYYNTGTGESSWERPAGVPLAQEDG
;
A
#
# COMPACT_ATOMS: atom_id res chain seq x y z
N MET A 1 -97.26 25.47 -42.47
CA MET A 1 -95.89 26.04 -42.47
C MET A 1 -95.04 25.17 -41.58
N LEU A 2 -94.08 24.46 -42.15
CA LEU A 2 -93.23 23.51 -41.43
C LEU A 2 -92.24 24.26 -40.53
N HIS A 3 -92.20 23.93 -39.25
CA HIS A 3 -91.11 24.31 -38.36
C HIS A 3 -89.97 23.30 -38.55
N CYS A 4 -88.86 23.77 -39.13
CA CYS A 4 -87.61 23.03 -39.22
C CYS A 4 -86.85 23.23 -37.91
N SER A 5 -87.01 22.30 -36.96
CA SER A 5 -86.22 22.26 -35.73
C SER A 5 -84.91 21.53 -36.02
N TYR A 6 -83.81 22.28 -36.08
CA TYR A 6 -82.46 21.73 -36.09
C TYR A 6 -82.18 21.03 -34.76
N HIS A 7 -81.90 19.73 -34.81
CA HIS A 7 -81.34 18.97 -33.70
C HIS A 7 -79.82 19.14 -33.73
N THR A 8 -79.25 19.87 -32.77
CA THR A 8 -77.82 19.88 -32.52
C THR A 8 -77.49 18.75 -31.56
N GLU A 9 -77.16 17.57 -32.09
CA GLU A 9 -76.61 16.47 -31.29
C GLU A 9 -75.18 16.80 -30.87
N GLY A 10 -75.02 16.97 -29.55
CA GLY A 10 -73.75 17.23 -28.90
C GLY A 10 -72.89 15.99 -28.76
N GLN A 11 -71.58 16.22 -28.85
CA GLN A 11 -70.50 15.53 -28.14
C GLN A 11 -70.58 13.99 -28.05
N SER A 12 -69.88 13.33 -28.96
CA SER A 12 -69.17 12.09 -28.65
C SER A 12 -67.67 12.29 -28.91
N GLY A 13 -67.04 13.06 -27.99
CA GLY A 13 -65.60 13.11 -27.91
C GLY A 13 -65.05 11.71 -27.64
N ILE A 14 -64.33 11.15 -28.60
CA ILE A 14 -63.52 9.95 -28.39
C ILE A 14 -62.41 10.35 -27.41
N VAL A 15 -62.65 10.14 -26.12
CA VAL A 15 -61.61 10.16 -25.09
C VAL A 15 -60.68 8.99 -25.40
N VAL A 16 -59.56 9.29 -26.07
CA VAL A 16 -58.41 8.40 -26.15
C VAL A 16 -58.00 8.10 -24.71
N ARG A 17 -58.32 6.90 -24.22
CA ARG A 17 -57.82 6.41 -22.93
C ARG A 17 -56.31 6.30 -23.05
N MET A 18 -55.59 7.27 -22.48
CA MET A 18 -54.14 7.24 -22.37
C MET A 18 -53.75 5.94 -21.65
N ALA A 19 -52.82 5.20 -22.25
CA ALA A 19 -52.37 3.89 -21.78
C ALA A 19 -52.08 3.90 -20.27
N ASP A 20 -52.54 2.87 -19.56
CA ASP A 20 -52.28 2.65 -18.14
C ASP A 20 -50.78 2.79 -17.85
N TYR A 21 -50.46 3.71 -16.94
CA TYR A 21 -49.09 3.96 -16.50
C TYR A 21 -48.61 2.77 -15.65
N TRP A 22 -47.89 1.84 -16.27
CA TRP A 22 -47.22 0.75 -15.57
C TRP A 22 -46.05 1.29 -14.75
N LYS A 23 -46.23 1.40 -13.44
CA LYS A 23 -45.13 1.53 -12.48
C LYS A 23 -44.50 0.15 -12.27
N SER A 24 -43.21 0.01 -12.55
CA SER A 24 -42.48 -1.19 -12.15
C SER A 24 -42.50 -1.32 -10.62
N GLN A 25 -42.65 -2.55 -10.14
CA GLN A 25 -42.56 -2.81 -8.70
C GLN A 25 -41.08 -2.64 -8.28
N PRO A 26 -40.79 -1.84 -7.25
CA PRO A 26 -39.43 -1.72 -6.73
C PRO A 26 -38.93 -3.09 -6.26
N LYS A 27 -37.62 -3.33 -6.34
CA LYS A 27 -36.97 -4.57 -5.91
C LYS A 27 -35.91 -4.27 -4.85
N LYS A 28 -35.87 -5.06 -3.78
CA LYS A 28 -34.88 -5.00 -2.69
C LYS A 28 -33.86 -6.12 -2.84
N PHE A 29 -32.58 -5.80 -2.75
CA PHE A 29 -31.51 -6.80 -2.73
C PHE A 29 -31.23 -7.31 -1.31
N CYS A 30 -31.15 -8.62 -1.14
CA CYS A 30 -30.75 -9.24 0.11
C CYS A 30 -29.26 -9.62 0.07
N GLN A 31 -28.46 -9.08 0.98
CA GLN A 31 -27.01 -9.30 1.01
C GLN A 31 -26.63 -10.72 1.47
N TYR A 32 -27.43 -11.33 2.34
CA TYR A 32 -27.18 -12.67 2.88
C TYR A 32 -27.56 -13.79 1.91
N CYS A 33 -28.63 -13.60 1.14
CA CYS A 33 -29.09 -14.58 0.15
C CYS A 33 -28.66 -14.25 -1.29
N LYS A 34 -28.07 -13.07 -1.49
CA LYS A 34 -27.62 -12.56 -2.80
C LYS A 34 -28.71 -12.63 -3.88
N CYS A 35 -29.96 -12.29 -3.53
CA CYS A 35 -31.09 -12.30 -4.45
C CYS A 35 -31.90 -10.99 -4.42
N TRP A 36 -32.57 -10.69 -5.53
CA TRP A 36 -33.50 -9.57 -5.64
C TRP A 36 -34.92 -10.04 -5.31
N ILE A 37 -35.55 -9.34 -4.37
CA ILE A 37 -36.91 -9.63 -3.86
C ILE A 37 -37.80 -8.46 -4.25
N ALA A 38 -39.09 -8.68 -4.45
CA ALA A 38 -40.03 -7.59 -4.63
C ALA A 38 -40.10 -6.73 -3.36
N ASP A 39 -40.06 -5.41 -3.50
CA ASP A 39 -40.09 -4.45 -2.39
C ASP A 39 -41.51 -4.23 -1.87
N ASN A 40 -42.20 -5.35 -1.60
CA ASN A 40 -43.45 -5.36 -0.87
C ASN A 40 -43.23 -6.03 0.49
N LYS A 41 -43.89 -5.49 1.52
CA LYS A 41 -43.70 -5.91 2.91
C LYS A 41 -43.93 -7.42 3.12
N PRO A 42 -44.99 -8.04 2.57
CA PRO A 42 -45.20 -9.48 2.71
C PRO A 42 -44.08 -10.35 2.09
N SER A 43 -43.57 -9.98 0.91
CA SER A 43 -42.52 -10.74 0.23
C SER A 43 -41.17 -10.62 0.93
N VAL A 44 -40.83 -9.44 1.44
CA VAL A 44 -39.61 -9.22 2.22
C VAL A 44 -39.67 -10.01 3.52
N GLU A 45 -40.78 -9.96 4.25
CA GLU A 45 -40.91 -10.68 5.51
C GLU A 45 -40.92 -12.19 5.33
N PHE A 46 -41.56 -12.72 4.28
CA PHE A 46 -41.50 -14.15 3.97
C PHE A 46 -40.06 -14.58 3.66
N HIS A 47 -39.31 -13.78 2.90
CA HIS A 47 -37.91 -14.04 2.62
C HIS A 47 -37.04 -14.02 3.89
N GLU A 48 -37.17 -12.98 4.72
CA GLU A 48 -36.40 -12.83 5.97
C GLU A 48 -36.74 -13.93 6.99
N ARG A 49 -37.99 -14.43 6.99
CA ARG A 49 -38.40 -15.56 7.82
C ARG A 49 -38.00 -16.93 7.25
N GLY A 50 -37.58 -16.98 5.98
CA GLY A 50 -37.15 -18.19 5.30
C GLY A 50 -35.96 -18.86 5.98
N LYS A 51 -35.95 -20.20 5.97
CA LYS A 51 -34.92 -21.02 6.65
C LYS A 51 -33.51 -20.71 6.12
N ASN A 52 -33.34 -20.70 4.81
CA ASN A 52 -32.04 -20.44 4.17
C ASN A 52 -31.52 -19.03 4.49
N HIS A 53 -32.41 -18.02 4.58
CA HIS A 53 -32.01 -16.66 4.96
C HIS A 53 -31.50 -16.63 6.40
N LYS A 54 -32.26 -17.20 7.33
CA LYS A 54 -31.89 -17.27 8.75
C LYS A 54 -30.57 -18.01 8.97
N GLU A 55 -30.37 -19.14 8.30
CA GLU A 55 -29.13 -19.93 8.39
C GLU A 55 -27.94 -19.15 7.85
N ASN A 56 -28.08 -18.48 6.70
CA ASN A 56 -27.01 -17.63 6.15
C ASN A 56 -26.68 -16.45 7.08
N VAL A 57 -27.68 -15.82 7.70
CA VAL A 57 -27.49 -14.75 8.67
C VAL A 57 -26.78 -15.26 9.92
N ALA A 58 -27.23 -16.39 10.49
CA ALA A 58 -26.62 -17.00 11.66
C ALA A 58 -25.15 -17.39 11.40
N ALA A 59 -24.87 -18.05 10.27
CA ALA A 59 -23.52 -18.38 9.85
C ALA A 59 -22.64 -17.14 9.71
N LYS A 60 -23.20 -16.04 9.17
CA LYS A 60 -22.46 -14.77 9.05
C LYS A 60 -22.14 -14.16 10.42
N ILE A 61 -23.08 -14.22 11.36
CA ILE A 61 -22.86 -13.74 12.74
C ILE A 61 -21.79 -14.56 13.44
N GLU A 62 -21.80 -15.89 13.29
CA GLU A 62 -20.76 -16.78 13.83
C GLU A 62 -19.39 -16.52 13.20
N GLU A 63 -19.33 -16.31 11.88
CA GLU A 63 -18.10 -15.92 11.17
C GLU A 63 -17.52 -14.63 11.75
N ILE A 64 -18.35 -13.61 12.00
CA ILE A 64 -17.92 -12.34 12.60
C ILE A 64 -17.37 -12.55 14.01
N LYS A 65 -18.08 -13.33 14.85
CA LYS A 65 -17.63 -13.64 16.22
C LYS A 65 -16.30 -14.38 16.22
N LYS A 66 -16.17 -15.41 15.38
CA LYS A 66 -14.93 -16.20 15.25
C LYS A 66 -13.77 -15.31 14.78
N LYS A 67 -13.99 -14.49 13.75
CA LYS A 67 -12.98 -13.53 13.28
C LYS A 67 -12.56 -12.55 14.37
N SER A 68 -13.48 -12.09 15.21
CA SER A 68 -13.15 -11.23 16.35
C SER A 68 -12.26 -11.95 17.37
N MET A 69 -12.58 -13.20 17.71
CA MET A 69 -11.79 -14.00 18.66
C MET A 69 -10.40 -14.34 18.11
N ASP A 70 -10.33 -14.74 16.85
CA ASP A 70 -9.07 -15.07 16.18
C ASP A 70 -8.18 -13.81 16.07
N LYS A 71 -8.77 -12.66 15.73
CA LYS A 71 -8.04 -11.37 15.71
C LYS A 71 -7.50 -11.00 17.09
N ALA A 72 -8.31 -11.11 18.15
CA ALA A 72 -7.84 -10.85 19.51
C ALA A 72 -6.72 -11.81 19.93
N LYS A 73 -6.81 -13.09 19.56
CA LYS A 73 -5.75 -14.08 19.81
C LYS A 73 -4.48 -13.80 19.01
N GLN A 74 -4.61 -13.35 17.76
CA GLN A 74 -3.49 -12.93 16.93
C GLN A 74 -2.82 -11.68 17.52
N GLU A 75 -3.59 -10.68 17.96
CA GLU A 75 -3.06 -9.48 18.60
C GLU A 75 -2.33 -9.79 19.90
N ASP A 76 -2.87 -10.65 20.77
CA ASP A 76 -2.19 -11.14 21.97
C ASP A 76 -0.88 -11.86 21.64
N ARG A 77 -0.89 -12.73 20.62
CA ARG A 77 0.31 -13.42 20.14
C ARG A 77 1.36 -12.44 19.61
N MET A 78 0.95 -11.51 18.75
CA MET A 78 1.84 -10.48 18.19
C MET A 78 2.41 -9.59 19.29
N SER A 79 1.61 -9.21 20.28
CA SER A 79 2.07 -8.43 21.44
C SER A 79 3.09 -9.19 22.28
N LYS A 80 2.90 -10.49 22.49
CA LYS A 80 3.86 -11.34 23.23
C LYS A 80 5.17 -11.52 22.46
N GLU A 81 5.08 -11.75 21.15
CA GLU A 81 6.26 -11.85 20.27
C GLU A 81 7.05 -10.54 20.26
N PHE A 82 6.36 -9.39 20.22
CA PHE A 82 7.00 -8.07 20.31
C PHE A 82 7.68 -7.84 21.66
N ALA A 83 7.01 -8.14 22.77
CA ALA A 83 7.59 -8.01 24.11
C ALA A 83 8.84 -8.89 24.29
N ALA A 84 8.81 -10.13 23.79
CA ALA A 84 9.96 -11.03 23.84
C ALA A 84 11.13 -10.51 23.00
N MET A 85 10.85 -9.91 21.84
CA MET A 85 11.88 -9.28 21.00
C MET A 85 12.51 -8.07 21.70
N GLU A 86 11.69 -7.24 22.35
CA GLU A 86 12.17 -6.07 23.11
C GLU A 86 13.03 -6.49 24.31
N GLU A 87 12.61 -7.51 25.06
CA GLU A 87 13.40 -8.06 26.16
C GLU A 87 14.74 -8.62 25.67
N ALA A 88 14.74 -9.41 24.58
CA ALA A 88 15.97 -9.95 24.01
C ALA A 88 16.93 -8.85 23.54
N ALA A 89 16.40 -7.78 22.92
CA ALA A 89 17.20 -6.64 22.49
C ALA A 89 17.82 -5.89 23.68
N MET A 90 17.04 -5.61 24.72
CA MET A 90 17.53 -4.95 25.94
C MET A 90 18.54 -5.81 26.69
N LYS A 91 18.32 -7.13 26.76
CA LYS A 91 19.26 -8.05 27.39
C LYS A 91 20.59 -8.10 26.65
N ALA A 92 20.57 -8.23 25.33
CA ALA A 92 21.79 -8.19 24.53
C ALA A 92 22.56 -6.88 24.72
N PHE A 93 21.84 -5.75 24.77
CA PHE A 93 22.43 -4.45 25.08
C PHE A 93 23.04 -4.40 26.49
N GLN A 94 22.34 -4.93 27.50
CA GLN A 94 22.86 -5.01 28.86
C GLN A 94 24.10 -5.89 28.96
N GLU A 95 24.11 -7.03 28.27
CA GLU A 95 25.27 -7.93 28.23
C GLU A 95 26.47 -7.25 27.58
N ASP A 96 26.28 -6.50 26.50
CA ASP A 96 27.36 -5.71 25.88
C ASP A 96 27.89 -4.62 26.84
N LEU A 97 27.02 -3.91 27.57
CA LEU A 97 27.45 -2.96 28.60
C LEU A 97 28.26 -3.65 29.72
N LYS A 98 27.80 -4.81 30.19
CA LYS A 98 28.49 -5.58 31.22
C LYS A 98 29.83 -6.10 30.72
N ARG A 99 29.90 -6.55 29.46
CA ARG A 99 31.14 -7.01 28.83
C ARG A 99 32.14 -5.86 28.75
N LEU A 100 31.73 -4.68 28.27
CA LEU A 100 32.58 -3.47 28.23
C LEU A 100 33.06 -3.04 29.63
N GLY A 101 32.22 -3.21 30.65
CA GLY A 101 32.60 -2.95 32.05
C GLY A 101 33.62 -3.96 32.62
N ALA A 102 33.57 -5.22 32.20
CA ALA A 102 34.53 -6.26 32.60
C ALA A 102 35.82 -6.25 31.77
N GLU A 103 35.75 -5.85 30.49
CA GLU A 103 36.87 -5.70 29.57
C GLU A 103 37.82 -4.55 29.97
N SER A 104 37.42 -3.66 30.88
CA SER A 104 38.31 -2.64 31.48
C SER A 104 39.34 -3.21 32.48
N ALA A 105 39.25 -4.49 32.84
CA ALA A 105 40.18 -5.14 33.79
C ALA A 105 41.10 -6.22 33.17
N SER A 106 40.96 -6.56 31.89
CA SER A 106 41.78 -7.58 31.22
C SER A 106 42.24 -7.11 29.85
N THR A 107 43.48 -6.63 29.75
CA THR A 107 44.08 -6.17 28.50
C THR A 107 44.18 -7.29 27.45
N GLY A 108 43.67 -7.05 26.24
CA GLY A 108 44.34 -7.49 25.00
C GLY A 108 43.67 -8.55 24.12
N ALA A 109 43.07 -8.06 23.02
CA ALA A 109 43.07 -8.61 21.66
C ALA A 109 42.04 -9.69 21.23
N GLN A 110 41.41 -9.34 20.08
CA GLN A 110 40.74 -10.17 19.08
C GLN A 110 39.24 -10.45 19.31
N HIS A 111 38.39 -9.55 18.79
CA HIS A 111 37.45 -9.83 17.68
C HIS A 111 37.12 -8.50 16.99
N ALA A 112 37.26 -8.49 15.67
CA ALA A 112 37.14 -7.31 14.82
C ALA A 112 35.68 -6.81 14.75
N LYS A 113 35.44 -5.63 15.33
CA LYS A 113 34.39 -4.72 14.88
C LYS A 113 34.94 -3.96 13.67
N PRO A 114 34.24 -3.86 12.52
CA PRO A 114 34.74 -3.06 11.43
C PRO A 114 34.89 -1.62 11.91
N ALA A 115 36.09 -1.11 11.69
CA ALA A 115 36.57 0.18 12.12
C ALA A 115 35.60 1.31 11.72
N ALA A 116 35.14 2.06 12.70
CA ALA A 116 35.06 3.50 12.55
C ALA A 116 36.49 4.04 12.71
N PRO A 117 37.11 4.66 11.69
CA PRO A 117 38.41 5.28 11.86
C PRO A 117 38.24 6.71 12.38
N SER A 118 38.54 6.93 13.66
CA SER A 118 38.93 8.23 14.19
C SER A 118 40.45 8.29 14.29
N SER A 119 41.09 9.15 13.49
CA SER A 119 42.20 10.04 13.87
C SER A 119 43.06 10.41 12.66
N SER A 120 42.79 11.59 12.10
CA SER A 120 43.82 12.44 11.51
C SER A 120 43.23 13.85 11.49
N GLU A 121 43.86 14.79 12.20
CA GLU A 121 43.58 16.23 12.19
C GLU A 121 43.92 16.89 10.84
N SER A 122 43.51 16.24 9.75
CA SER A 122 43.63 16.66 8.36
C SER A 122 42.54 16.05 7.47
N GLY A 123 41.53 15.37 8.03
CA GLY A 123 40.69 14.45 7.27
C GLY A 123 39.23 14.35 7.73
N THR A 124 38.51 15.47 7.77
CA THR A 124 37.08 15.46 8.16
C THR A 124 36.16 16.18 7.19
N TRP A 125 36.53 16.21 5.93
CA TRP A 125 35.65 16.67 4.85
C TRP A 125 35.05 15.45 4.14
N LEU A 126 33.72 15.39 4.05
CA LEU A 126 32.97 14.40 3.29
C LEU A 126 32.61 14.96 1.92
N GLU A 127 32.82 14.18 0.86
CA GLU A 127 32.38 14.53 -0.49
C GLU A 127 30.92 14.09 -0.68
N GLY A 128 30.03 15.05 -0.94
CA GLY A 128 28.62 14.84 -1.25
C GLY A 128 28.30 15.30 -2.67
N VAL A 129 27.17 14.84 -3.21
CA VAL A 129 26.61 15.30 -4.48
C VAL A 129 25.25 15.92 -4.17
N SER A 130 25.04 17.16 -4.60
CA SER A 130 23.74 17.85 -4.50
C SER A 130 22.71 17.15 -5.40
N ASP A 131 21.43 17.41 -5.16
CA ASP A 131 20.34 16.96 -6.02
C ASP A 131 20.47 17.46 -7.48
N GLU A 132 21.18 18.57 -7.71
CA GLU A 132 21.54 19.06 -9.05
C GLU A 132 22.84 18.45 -9.62
N GLY A 133 23.43 17.46 -8.95
CA GLY A 133 24.60 16.73 -9.42
C GLY A 133 25.95 17.39 -9.14
N HIS A 134 25.98 18.50 -8.41
CA HIS A 134 27.22 19.22 -8.07
C HIS A 134 27.92 18.63 -6.86
N THR A 135 29.24 18.47 -6.95
CA THR A 135 30.04 17.94 -5.83
C THR A 135 30.33 19.04 -4.81
N TYR A 136 30.05 18.77 -3.53
CA TYR A 136 30.38 19.65 -2.41
C TYR A 136 31.13 18.89 -1.31
N TYR A 137 31.88 19.64 -0.50
CA TYR A 137 32.67 19.13 0.61
C TYR A 137 32.06 19.60 1.92
N TYR A 138 31.65 18.67 2.79
CA TYR A 138 31.06 18.96 4.09
C TYR A 138 32.02 18.60 5.23
N ASN A 139 32.40 19.58 6.04
CA ASN A 139 33.24 19.37 7.21
C ASN A 139 32.39 18.83 8.36
N THR A 140 32.58 17.57 8.72
CA THR A 140 31.80 16.98 9.83
C THR A 140 32.27 17.42 11.22
N LEU A 141 33.40 18.16 11.33
CA LEU A 141 33.82 18.78 12.60
C LEU A 141 33.18 20.14 12.81
N THR A 142 33.15 20.99 11.78
CA THR A 142 32.67 22.37 11.90
C THR A 142 31.22 22.55 11.44
N GLY A 143 30.66 21.57 10.73
CA GLY A 143 29.33 21.67 10.10
C GLY A 143 29.32 22.56 8.86
N GLU A 144 30.47 22.96 8.34
CA GLU A 144 30.58 23.87 7.19
C GLU A 144 30.56 23.10 5.87
N SER A 145 29.83 23.62 4.89
CA SER A 145 29.84 23.12 3.51
C SER A 145 30.59 24.10 2.60
N GLN A 146 31.43 23.59 1.71
CA GLN A 146 32.12 24.38 0.70
C GLN A 146 32.15 23.67 -0.65
N TRP A 147 32.18 24.45 -1.73
CA TRP A 147 32.20 23.95 -3.10
C TRP A 147 33.63 23.74 -3.63
N GLU A 148 34.65 24.30 -2.95
CA GLU A 148 36.07 24.13 -3.30
C GLU A 148 36.70 22.96 -2.54
N LYS A 149 37.64 22.25 -3.19
CA LYS A 149 38.33 21.12 -2.54
C LYS A 149 39.28 21.63 -1.44
N PRO A 150 39.12 21.20 -0.18
CA PRO A 150 40.00 21.59 0.91
C PRO A 150 41.45 21.15 0.67
N LYS A 151 42.43 22.01 1.00
CA LYS A 151 43.88 21.69 0.93
C LYS A 151 44.18 20.49 1.83
N GLY A 152 44.68 19.40 1.24
CA GLY A 152 44.99 18.14 1.95
C GLY A 152 43.93 17.04 1.79
N PHE A 153 42.79 17.30 1.12
CA PHE A 153 41.78 16.27 0.87
C PHE A 153 42.29 15.21 -0.11
N GLN A 154 42.72 14.05 0.42
CA GLN A 154 43.00 12.84 -0.35
C GLN A 154 41.68 12.15 -0.72
N GLY A 155 40.88 12.82 -1.54
CA GLY A 155 39.71 12.20 -2.17
C GLY A 155 40.18 10.99 -2.97
N LYS A 156 39.68 9.79 -2.63
CA LYS A 156 39.89 8.59 -3.44
C LYS A 156 39.25 8.82 -4.80
N GLN A 157 40.03 9.36 -5.73
CA GLN A 157 39.64 9.58 -7.13
C GLN A 157 39.44 8.23 -7.80
N LYS A 158 38.31 7.56 -7.54
CA LYS A 158 37.79 6.50 -8.42
C LYS A 158 37.13 7.17 -9.61
N LYS A 159 37.91 7.90 -10.42
CA LYS A 159 37.53 8.12 -11.82
C LYS A 159 37.60 6.78 -12.55
N SER A 160 36.65 6.62 -13.46
CA SER A 160 36.58 5.57 -14.49
C SER A 160 36.40 4.12 -14.04
N LYS A 161 35.21 3.78 -13.50
CA LYS A 161 34.44 2.60 -13.99
C LYS A 161 32.95 2.53 -13.57
N ARG A 162 32.42 3.51 -12.81
CA ARG A 162 31.02 3.48 -12.35
C ARG A 162 29.98 4.01 -13.36
N ARG A 163 30.39 4.72 -14.41
CA ARG A 163 29.46 5.25 -15.42
C ARG A 163 28.83 4.16 -16.31
N GLN A 164 29.41 2.97 -16.43
CA GLN A 164 28.87 1.88 -17.27
C GLN A 164 28.22 0.74 -16.47
N ALA A 165 28.22 0.81 -15.13
CA ALA A 165 27.48 -0.13 -14.28
C ALA A 165 26.11 0.44 -13.84
N ASN A 166 25.90 1.76 -13.95
CA ASN A 166 24.69 2.42 -13.44
C ASN A 166 23.46 2.28 -14.35
N GLU A 167 23.63 2.01 -15.65
CA GLU A 167 22.50 1.71 -16.55
C GLU A 167 21.98 0.27 -16.37
N LYS A 168 22.80 -0.65 -15.86
CA LYS A 168 22.40 -2.04 -15.63
C LYS A 168 21.84 -2.28 -14.22
N SER A 169 22.13 -1.39 -13.27
CA SER A 169 21.60 -1.46 -11.90
C SER A 169 20.26 -0.74 -11.74
N GLN A 170 19.95 0.25 -12.58
CA GLN A 170 18.61 0.86 -12.60
C GLN A 170 17.56 -0.11 -13.15
N SER A 171 17.93 -1.04 -14.02
CA SER A 171 16.96 -1.98 -14.62
C SER A 171 16.51 -3.11 -13.67
N CYS A 172 17.28 -3.38 -12.61
CA CYS A 172 16.94 -4.35 -11.57
C CYS A 172 16.05 -3.77 -10.45
N GLN A 173 15.78 -2.46 -10.48
CA GLN A 173 15.09 -1.75 -9.38
C GLN A 173 13.62 -1.42 -9.69
N TRP A 174 13.20 -1.63 -10.95
CA TRP A 174 11.81 -1.56 -11.39
C TRP A 174 11.16 -2.93 -11.26
N MET A 175 10.05 -2.99 -10.51
CA MET A 175 9.19 -4.17 -10.42
C MET A 175 7.95 -4.01 -11.30
N GLU A 176 7.55 -5.09 -11.95
CA GLU A 176 6.29 -5.19 -12.66
C GLU A 176 5.14 -5.48 -11.67
N ALA A 177 4.07 -4.71 -11.75
CA ALA A 177 2.89 -4.85 -10.89
C ALA A 177 1.61 -4.75 -11.72
N LEU A 178 0.52 -5.37 -11.23
CA LEU A 178 -0.81 -5.27 -11.84
C LEU A 178 -1.64 -4.21 -11.11
N SER A 179 -2.24 -3.30 -11.86
CA SER A 179 -3.25 -2.36 -11.38
C SER A 179 -4.51 -3.12 -10.96
N SER A 180 -5.34 -2.50 -10.12
CA SER A 180 -6.66 -3.03 -9.74
C SER A 180 -7.60 -3.28 -10.93
N GLU A 181 -7.28 -2.67 -12.07
CA GLU A 181 -8.01 -2.78 -13.34
C GLU A 181 -7.39 -3.84 -14.28
N GLY A 182 -6.34 -4.54 -13.84
CA GLY A 182 -5.67 -5.61 -14.61
C GLY A 182 -4.57 -5.15 -15.56
N TYR A 183 -4.21 -3.86 -15.55
CA TYR A 183 -3.13 -3.31 -16.38
C TYR A 183 -1.76 -3.43 -15.71
N THR A 184 -0.78 -3.91 -16.45
CA THR A 184 0.61 -4.01 -16.00
C THR A 184 1.28 -2.63 -15.98
N TYR A 185 1.88 -2.25 -14.86
CA TYR A 185 2.67 -1.03 -14.69
C TYR A 185 3.98 -1.33 -13.96
N TYR A 186 4.98 -0.47 -14.17
CA TYR A 186 6.32 -0.65 -13.60
C TYR A 186 6.53 0.34 -12.46
N TYR A 187 6.92 -0.15 -11.29
CA TYR A 187 7.18 0.66 -10.09
C TYR A 187 8.66 0.59 -9.69
N ASN A 188 9.32 1.74 -9.60
CA ASN A 188 10.70 1.85 -9.16
C ASN A 188 10.76 1.88 -7.64
N THR A 189 11.30 0.82 -7.04
CA THR A 189 11.46 0.73 -5.57
C THR A 189 12.55 1.65 -5.02
N GLY A 190 13.44 2.15 -5.86
CA GLY A 190 14.51 3.06 -5.47
C GLY A 190 14.08 4.52 -5.43
N THR A 191 13.16 4.93 -6.32
CA THR A 191 12.73 6.33 -6.48
C THR A 191 11.26 6.57 -6.09
N GLY A 192 10.46 5.51 -5.98
CA GLY A 192 9.02 5.61 -5.70
C GLY A 192 8.18 6.00 -6.93
N GLU A 193 8.76 6.02 -8.12
CA GLU A 193 8.09 6.41 -9.36
C GLU A 193 7.33 5.23 -9.99
N SER A 194 6.15 5.50 -10.55
CA SER A 194 5.39 4.55 -11.37
C SER A 194 5.39 5.00 -12.83
N SER A 195 5.63 4.05 -13.75
CA SER A 195 5.63 4.26 -15.20
C SER A 195 4.76 3.23 -15.89
N TRP A 196 3.97 3.68 -16.86
CA TRP A 196 3.18 2.84 -17.75
C TRP A 196 3.98 2.36 -18.97
N GLU A 197 5.13 2.98 -19.23
CA GLU A 197 6.07 2.58 -20.28
C GLU A 197 7.14 1.66 -19.70
N ARG A 198 7.39 0.53 -20.36
CA ARG A 198 8.36 -0.49 -19.94
C ARG A 198 9.79 0.09 -19.94
N PRO A 199 10.45 0.23 -18.78
CA PRO A 199 11.82 0.73 -18.70
C PRO A 199 12.81 -0.26 -19.34
N ALA A 200 13.86 0.26 -19.99
CA ALA A 200 14.87 -0.56 -20.64
C ALA A 200 15.63 -1.43 -19.59
N GLY A 201 15.43 -2.75 -19.64
CA GLY A 201 16.22 -3.75 -18.91
C GLY A 201 15.50 -4.50 -17.77
N VAL A 202 14.17 -4.45 -17.69
CA VAL A 202 13.41 -5.38 -16.83
C VAL A 202 13.55 -6.81 -17.39
N PRO A 203 14.03 -7.80 -16.60
CA PRO A 203 14.06 -9.20 -17.04
C PRO A 203 12.63 -9.72 -17.22
N LEU A 204 12.33 -10.24 -18.42
CA LEU A 204 11.08 -10.96 -18.70
C LEU A 204 11.00 -12.17 -17.75
N ALA A 205 10.05 -12.15 -16.81
CA ALA A 205 9.63 -13.36 -16.14
C ALA A 205 8.87 -14.21 -17.19
N GLN A 206 9.51 -15.29 -17.65
CA GLN A 206 8.89 -16.28 -18.51
C GLN A 206 7.66 -16.87 -17.82
N GLU A 207 6.56 -16.88 -18.57
CA GLU A 207 5.37 -17.65 -18.26
C GLU A 207 5.73 -19.14 -18.28
N ASP A 208 5.61 -19.79 -17.13
CA ASP A 208 5.67 -21.27 -16.99
C ASP A 208 4.35 -21.82 -17.56
N GLY A 209 4.45 -22.53 -18.68
CA GLY A 209 3.34 -23.19 -19.37
C GLY A 209 3.23 -24.65 -19.00
#